data_AF-A0A854NNG2-F1
#
_entry.id   AF-A0A854NNG2-F1
#
_cell.length_a   1.000
_cell.length_b   1.000
_cell.length_c   1.000
_cell.angle_alpha   90.00
_cell.angle_beta   90.00
_cell.angle_gamma   90.00
#
_symmetry.space_group_name_H-M   'P 1'
#
loop_
_entity.id
_entity.type
_entity.pdbx_description
1 polymer ?
#
loop_
_entity_poly.entity_id
_entity_poly.type
_entity_poly.pdbx_seq_one_letter_code
_entity_poly.pdbx_strand_id
1 'polypeptide(L)'
;MLTRTTATEMFDHGFLVTSIDTGWITDERPHTTKQRLATEGFRAPLGLVDGASRVNDPIVQGENWVDLYGCFLKDFKPHPW
;
A
#
# COMPACT_ATOMS: atom_id res chain seq x y z
N MET A 1 -14.32 -5.65 3.11
CA MET A 1 -13.09 -5.00 2.61
C MET A 1 -13.56 -3.73 1.92
N LEU A 2 -13.22 -2.54 2.46
CA LEU A 2 -13.83 -1.26 2.06
C LEU A 2 -13.71 -1.03 0.55
N THR A 3 -12.48 -1.12 0.02
CA THR A 3 -12.18 -1.01 -1.40
C THR A 3 -13.06 -1.92 -2.26
N ARG A 4 -13.19 -3.19 -1.91
CA ARG A 4 -13.99 -4.16 -2.68
C ARG A 4 -15.47 -3.82 -2.74
N THR A 5 -16.00 -3.15 -1.71
CA THR A 5 -17.43 -2.80 -1.63
C THR A 5 -17.75 -1.41 -2.17
N THR A 6 -16.78 -0.48 -2.19
CA THR A 6 -17.02 0.91 -2.61
C THR A 6 -16.47 1.24 -3.99
N ALA A 7 -15.51 0.48 -4.52
CA ALA A 7 -14.78 0.88 -5.72
C ALA A 7 -15.65 1.03 -6.98
N THR A 8 -16.68 0.19 -7.17
CA THR A 8 -17.57 0.30 -8.33
C THR A 8 -18.37 1.60 -8.31
N GLU A 9 -19.02 1.92 -7.18
CA GLU A 9 -19.75 3.18 -7.01
C GLU A 9 -18.84 4.39 -7.17
N MET A 10 -17.63 4.33 -6.60
CA MET A 10 -16.66 5.42 -6.69
C MET A 10 -16.15 5.62 -8.12
N PHE A 11 -16.02 4.54 -8.90
CA PHE A 11 -15.63 4.61 -10.30
C PHE A 11 -16.67 5.35 -11.14
N ASP A 12 -17.96 5.15 -10.88
CA ASP A 12 -19.05 5.89 -11.55
C ASP A 12 -18.98 7.41 -11.27
N HIS A 13 -18.33 7.81 -10.18
CA HIS A 13 -18.05 9.19 -9.82
C HIS A 13 -16.67 9.70 -10.27
N GLY A 14 -15.91 8.91 -11.03
CA GLY A 14 -14.58 9.27 -11.54
C GLY A 14 -13.44 9.05 -10.54
N PHE A 15 -13.62 8.22 -9.52
CA PHE A 15 -12.59 7.89 -8.54
C PHE A 15 -12.14 6.43 -8.66
N LEU A 16 -10.82 6.23 -8.74
CA LEU A 16 -10.20 4.91 -8.63
C LEU A 16 -9.90 4.62 -7.15
N VAL A 17 -10.48 3.54 -6.60
CA VAL A 17 -10.23 3.11 -5.22
C VAL A 17 -9.48 1.79 -5.24
N THR A 18 -8.27 1.79 -4.67
CA THR A 18 -7.35 0.64 -4.67
C THR A 18 -6.72 0.45 -3.30
N SER A 19 -6.53 -0.81 -2.90
CA SER A 19 -5.78 -1.17 -1.69
C SER A 19 -4.37 -1.59 -2.05
N ILE A 20 -3.40 -1.17 -1.25
CA ILE A 20 -1.97 -1.46 -1.47
C ILE A 20 -1.39 -2.13 -0.23
N ASP A 21 -0.63 -3.19 -0.41
CA ASP A 21 0.33 -3.70 0.56
C ASP A 21 1.66 -2.97 0.37
N THR A 22 2.06 -2.15 1.33
CA THR A 22 3.35 -1.46 1.31
C THR A 22 4.53 -2.40 1.55
N GLY A 23 4.25 -3.62 2.00
CA GLY A 23 5.21 -4.53 2.60
C GLY A 23 5.60 -4.07 4.00
N TRP A 24 6.58 -4.78 4.59
CA TRP A 24 7.06 -4.49 5.93
C TRP A 24 8.05 -3.31 5.92
N ILE A 25 7.49 -2.11 5.99
CA ILE A 25 8.23 -0.82 5.96
C ILE A 25 8.40 -0.19 7.36
N THR A 26 7.65 -0.66 8.35
CA THR A 26 7.64 -0.11 9.71
C THR A 26 7.70 -1.20 10.76
N ASP A 27 8.37 -0.91 11.88
CA ASP A 27 8.22 -1.68 13.11
C ASP A 27 6.94 -1.25 13.85
N GLU A 28 5.96 -2.15 13.91
CA GLU A 28 4.65 -1.94 14.56
C GLU A 28 4.59 -2.47 16.00
N ARG A 29 5.71 -2.98 16.53
CA ARG A 29 5.79 -3.38 17.94
C ARG A 29 5.54 -2.18 18.86
N PRO A 30 5.16 -2.42 20.14
CA PRO A 30 5.00 -1.36 21.13
C PRO A 30 6.21 -0.43 21.20
N HIS A 31 5.95 0.87 21.40
CA HIS A 31 6.94 1.94 21.28
C HIS A 31 8.27 1.67 22.02
N THR A 32 8.19 1.21 23.27
CA THR A 32 9.36 0.91 24.10
C THR A 32 10.20 -0.25 23.54
N THR A 33 9.53 -1.29 23.02
CA THR A 33 10.19 -2.45 22.41
C THR A 33 10.82 -2.07 21.06
N LYS A 34 10.10 -1.32 20.24
CA LYS A 34 10.60 -0.77 18.97
C LYS A 34 11.85 0.08 19.18
N GLN A 35 11.85 0.99 20.15
CA GLN A 35 13.00 1.86 20.45
C GLN A 35 14.23 1.04 20.86
N ARG A 36 14.08 0.10 21.79
CA ARG A 36 15.18 -0.76 22.22
C ARG A 36 15.76 -1.55 21.04
N LEU A 37 14.91 -2.18 20.23
CA LEU A 37 15.37 -2.97 19.09
C LEU A 37 16.02 -2.11 18.01
N ALA A 38 15.52 -0.89 17.79
CA ALA A 38 16.18 0.07 16.90
C ALA A 38 17.60 0.43 17.39
N THR A 39 17.81 0.60 18.70
CA THR A 39 19.15 0.81 19.26
C THR A 39 20.06 -0.41 19.15
N GLU A 40 19.47 -1.61 19.12
CA GLU A 40 20.18 -2.88 18.84
C GLU A 40 20.41 -3.11 17.34
N GLY A 41 20.03 -2.16 16.49
CA GLY A 41 20.29 -2.18 15.04
C GLY A 41 19.18 -2.83 14.20
N PHE A 42 18.03 -3.17 14.79
CA PHE A 42 16.89 -3.69 14.05
C PHE A 42 16.37 -2.66 13.03
N ARG A 43 16.07 -3.12 11.82
CA ARG A 43 15.38 -2.36 10.78
C ARG A 43 14.38 -3.27 10.05
N ALA A 44 13.29 -2.67 9.58
CA ALA A 44 12.36 -3.38 8.71
C ALA A 44 13.05 -3.72 7.37
N PRO A 45 12.66 -4.81 6.68
CA PRO A 45 13.31 -5.24 5.44
C PRO A 45 13.16 -4.25 4.29
N LEU A 46 12.10 -3.45 4.29
CA LEU A 46 11.83 -2.43 3.28
C LEU A 46 11.89 -1.04 3.91
N GLY A 47 12.28 -0.05 3.11
CA GLY A 47 12.34 1.34 3.52
C GLY A 47 11.04 2.11 3.26
N LEU A 48 10.98 3.34 3.79
CA LEU A 48 9.85 4.25 3.54
C LEU A 48 9.71 4.60 2.05
N VAL A 49 10.82 4.67 1.30
CA VAL A 49 10.80 4.92 -0.15
C VAL A 49 10.15 3.75 -0.89
N ASP A 50 10.42 2.51 -0.47
CA ASP A 50 9.77 1.31 -1.05
C ASP A 50 8.27 1.29 -0.75
N GLY A 51 7.85 1.77 0.41
CA GLY A 51 6.44 1.93 0.76
C GLY A 51 5.76 3.00 -0.08
N ALA A 52 6.39 4.18 -0.17
CA ALA A 52 5.88 5.31 -0.94
C ALA A 52 5.74 4.98 -2.43
N SER A 53 6.70 4.28 -3.02
CA SER A 53 6.63 3.89 -4.43
C SER A 53 5.44 2.96 -4.72
N ARG A 54 5.12 2.02 -3.82
CA ARG A 54 3.95 1.13 -3.95
C ARG A 54 2.63 1.89 -3.84
N VAL A 55 2.55 2.90 -2.97
CA VAL A 55 1.36 3.76 -2.88
C VAL A 55 1.21 4.63 -4.14
N ASN A 56 2.33 5.09 -4.70
CA ASN A 56 2.33 5.96 -5.87
C ASN A 56 2.10 5.23 -7.20
N ASP A 57 2.47 3.95 -7.30
CA ASP A 57 2.33 3.15 -8.52
C ASP A 57 0.92 3.22 -9.15
N PRO A 58 -0.20 2.93 -8.45
CA PRO A 58 -1.53 3.02 -9.06
C PRO A 58 -1.90 4.43 -9.52
N ILE A 59 -1.32 5.48 -8.95
CA ILE A 59 -1.53 6.86 -9.40
C ILE A 59 -0.85 7.06 -10.76
N VAL A 60 0.42 6.69 -10.87
CA VAL A 60 1.18 6.78 -12.13
C VAL A 60 0.56 5.89 -13.22
N GLN A 61 0.05 4.71 -12.86
CA GLN A 61 -0.68 3.84 -13.78
C GLN A 61 -1.96 4.53 -14.28
N GLY A 62 -2.74 5.15 -13.39
CA GLY A 62 -3.93 5.94 -13.75
C GLY A 62 -3.61 7.12 -14.68
N GLU A 63 -2.52 7.85 -14.43
CA GLU A 63 -2.03 8.91 -15.33
C GLU A 63 -1.67 8.38 -16.73
N ASN A 64 -1.29 7.09 -16.82
CA ASN A 64 -1.01 6.38 -18.06
C ASN A 64 -2.22 5.60 -18.60
N TRP A 65 -3.45 5.96 -18.20
CA TRP A 65 -4.70 5.38 -18.67
C TRP A 65 -4.89 3.90 -18.30
N VAL A 66 -4.27 3.45 -17.20
CA VAL A 66 -4.47 2.11 -16.63
C VAL A 66 -5.32 2.21 -15.36
N ASP A 67 -6.59 1.86 -15.50
CA ASP A 67 -7.55 1.92 -14.39
C ASP A 67 -7.39 0.74 -13.44
N LEU A 68 -6.62 0.95 -12.37
CA LEU A 68 -6.54 0.04 -11.23
C LEU A 68 -7.56 0.49 -10.18
N TYR A 69 -8.68 -0.22 -10.06
CA TYR A 69 -9.70 0.01 -9.03
C TYR A 69 -10.33 -1.32 -8.57
N GLY A 70 -10.86 -1.34 -7.35
CA GLY A 70 -11.52 -2.53 -6.79
C GLY A 70 -10.57 -3.71 -6.52
N CYS A 71 -9.26 -3.47 -6.58
CA CYS A 71 -8.24 -4.49 -6.46
C CYS A 71 -7.34 -4.27 -5.24
N PHE A 72 -6.61 -5.32 -4.91
CA PHE A 72 -5.52 -5.33 -3.94
C PHE A 72 -4.21 -5.45 -4.69
N LEU A 73 -3.29 -4.53 -4.47
CA LEU A 73 -1.96 -4.57 -5.05
C LEU A 73 -0.96 -5.08 -4.02
N LYS A 74 -0.24 -6.13 -4.39
CA LYS A 74 0.94 -6.62 -3.69
C LYS A 74 2.07 -6.73 -4.69
N ASP A 75 3.23 -6.19 -4.33
CA ASP A 75 4.41 -6.14 -5.22
C ASP A 75 4.05 -5.58 -6.62
N PHE A 76 3.31 -4.48 -6.64
CA PHE A 76 2.87 -3.76 -7.86
C PHE A 76 1.89 -4.53 -8.76
N LYS A 77 1.27 -5.61 -8.27
CA LYS A 77 0.36 -6.45 -9.07
C LYS A 77 -0.93 -6.78 -8.33
N PRO A 78 -2.06 -6.94 -9.05
CA PRO A 78 -3.28 -7.47 -8.46
C PRO A 78 -3.03 -8.82 -7.78
N HIS A 79 -3.49 -8.94 -6.54
CA HIS A 79 -3.36 -10.14 -5.72
C HIS A 79 -4.73 -10.52 -5.13
N PRO A 80 -5.02 -11.81 -4.92
CA PRO A 80 -6.19 -12.22 -4.16
C PRO A 80 -6.21 -11.59 -2.75
N TRP A 81 -7.41 -11.21 -2.32
CA TRP A 81 -7.67 -10.75 -0.95
C TRP A 81 -7.46 -11.86 0.08
#